data_AF-A0A2E7BRD9-F1
#
_entry.id   AF-A0A2E7BRD9-F1
#
_cell.length_a   1.000
_cell.length_b   1.000
_cell.length_c   1.000
_cell.angle_alpha   90.00
_cell.angle_beta   90.00
_cell.angle_gamma   90.00
#
_symmetry.space_group_name_H-M   'P 1'
#
loop_
_entity.id
_entity.type
_entity.pdbx_description
1 polymer ?
#
loop_
_entity_poly.entity_id
_entity_poly.type
_entity_poly.pdbx_seq_one_letter_code
_entity_poly.pdbx_strand_id
1 'polypeptide(L)'
;MIRTALCILAMTGVAGCESSIAGNEGQLRFAYDSDDDVFNFNKPIAVGAALDLRVADFADQLDAVVVAASTKDTDVLEVLEFSGNTVTLIGTGKGSTLVKVSANDHRGIELDDSVNMMARQVEVLRMNHTCTDDVEGHYLAGQRIVVPFELELNSGNPLIGYGFYPVTDEPAGRISIDRSRNQQEFMTIDTGSRTGTVSLLSDVDATRLDVTVVRESDIDGATLPFGAPSSIRAGTSAFLWVLPTANVRPICQAITRKSAESLTPDVCTVMDAEGLSDEEGGGRHESGWIEVEGHQSGTCQYRVSYPASGAETDLTVQIR
;
A
#
# COMPACT_ATOMS: atom_id res chain seq x y z
N MET A 1 7.04 25.91 46.22
CA MET A 1 7.92 25.56 45.08
C MET A 1 7.21 24.47 44.29
N ILE A 2 6.63 24.82 43.15
CA ILE A 2 5.85 23.90 42.31
C ILE A 2 6.84 23.21 41.37
N ARG A 3 6.95 21.88 41.49
CA ARG A 3 7.78 21.04 40.61
C ARG A 3 7.00 20.76 39.32
N THR A 4 7.37 21.43 38.24
CA THR A 4 6.88 21.14 36.90
C THR A 4 7.57 19.86 36.41
N ALA A 5 6.84 18.75 36.36
CA ALA A 5 7.32 17.52 35.75
C ALA A 5 7.19 17.65 34.22
N LEU A 6 8.33 17.84 33.56
CA LEU A 6 8.45 17.82 32.10
C LEU A 6 8.34 16.35 31.65
N CYS A 7 7.15 15.94 31.20
CA CYS A 7 7.01 14.67 30.48
C CYS A 7 7.60 14.84 29.09
N ILE A 8 8.79 14.28 28.88
CA ILE A 8 9.36 14.07 27.55
C ILE A 8 8.55 12.95 26.92
N LEU A 9 7.64 13.32 26.03
CA LEU A 9 6.96 12.39 25.13
C LEU A 9 8.02 11.90 24.14
N ALA A 10 8.59 10.72 24.40
CA ALA A 10 9.43 10.04 23.42
C ALA A 10 8.54 9.74 22.21
N MET A 11 8.75 10.47 21.12
CA MET A 11 8.26 10.07 19.81
C MET A 11 8.93 8.74 19.50
N THR A 12 8.21 7.65 19.77
CA THR A 12 8.52 6.37 19.16
C THR A 12 8.32 6.59 17.67
N GLY A 13 9.43 6.75 16.95
CA GLY A 13 9.41 6.73 15.51
C GLY A 13 8.62 5.48 15.12
N VAL A 14 7.61 5.68 14.28
CA VAL A 14 6.91 4.58 13.63
C VAL A 14 8.02 3.80 12.93
N ALA A 15 8.43 2.68 13.51
CA ALA A 15 9.36 1.78 12.86
C ALA A 15 8.59 1.32 11.62
N GLY A 16 8.92 1.91 10.47
CA GLY A 16 8.58 1.31 9.20
C GLY A 16 9.00 -0.16 9.27
N CYS A 17 8.17 -1.04 8.73
CA CYS A 17 8.53 -2.44 8.65
C CYS A 17 9.78 -2.52 7.76
N GLU A 18 10.95 -2.65 8.38
CA GLU A 18 12.24 -2.62 7.72
C GLU A 18 12.94 -3.95 7.99
N SER A 19 13.42 -4.60 6.92
CA SER A 19 14.34 -5.72 7.07
C SER A 19 15.77 -5.22 7.02
N SER A 20 16.64 -5.77 7.88
CA SER A 20 18.03 -5.31 7.95
C SER A 20 19.02 -6.39 8.34
N ILE A 21 20.27 -6.19 7.94
CA ILE A 21 21.40 -7.06 8.28
C ILE A 21 22.69 -6.24 8.46
N ALA A 22 23.61 -6.76 9.25
CA ALA A 22 24.99 -6.28 9.26
C ALA A 22 25.70 -6.70 7.97
N GLY A 23 26.57 -5.84 7.46
CA GLY A 23 27.48 -6.20 6.39
C GLY A 23 28.48 -7.29 6.81
N ASN A 24 29.10 -7.93 5.82
CA ASN A 24 30.06 -9.01 6.02
C ASN A 24 31.31 -8.55 6.78
N GLU A 25 31.71 -7.29 6.62
CA GLU A 25 32.82 -6.66 7.32
C GLU A 25 32.39 -6.01 8.66
N GLY A 26 31.08 -5.86 8.89
CA GLY A 26 30.50 -5.35 10.14
C GLY A 26 30.69 -3.85 10.37
N GLN A 27 30.93 -3.09 9.30
CA GLN A 27 31.08 -1.64 9.30
C GLN A 27 29.77 -0.93 8.96
N LEU A 28 28.99 -1.52 8.06
CA LEU A 28 27.71 -0.97 7.59
C LEU A 28 26.54 -1.87 7.98
N ARG A 29 25.38 -1.25 8.14
CA ARG A 29 24.07 -1.89 8.20
C ARG A 29 23.36 -1.66 6.87
N PHE A 30 22.82 -2.73 6.30
CA PHE A 30 22.02 -2.70 5.10
C PHE A 30 20.56 -2.95 5.44
N ALA A 31 19.66 -2.20 4.82
CA ALA A 31 18.24 -2.32 5.11
C ALA A 31 17.35 -1.94 3.93
N TYR A 32 16.13 -2.47 3.90
CA TYR A 32 15.11 -2.11 2.90
C TYR A 32 13.71 -2.20 3.52
N ASP A 33 12.76 -1.45 2.95
CA ASP A 33 11.36 -1.51 3.37
C ASP A 33 10.76 -2.87 2.99
N SER A 34 10.12 -3.54 3.94
CA SER A 34 9.54 -4.87 3.78
C SER A 34 8.16 -4.88 4.44
N ASP A 35 7.13 -5.22 3.70
CA ASP A 35 5.74 -5.31 4.17
C ASP A 35 5.45 -6.66 4.86
N ASP A 36 6.16 -7.71 4.47
CA ASP A 36 6.07 -9.06 5.03
C ASP A 36 7.40 -9.52 5.66
N ASP A 37 7.39 -10.58 6.48
CA ASP A 37 8.58 -11.27 7.06
C ASP A 37 9.81 -10.38 7.32
N VAL A 38 9.64 -9.30 8.11
CA VAL A 38 10.66 -8.25 8.34
C VAL A 38 11.97 -8.78 8.92
N PHE A 39 11.95 -9.97 9.53
CA PHE A 39 13.14 -10.60 10.11
C PHE A 39 13.97 -11.37 9.07
N ASN A 40 13.49 -11.48 7.83
CA ASN A 40 14.16 -12.18 6.76
C ASN A 40 14.68 -11.20 5.70
N PHE A 41 15.93 -10.77 5.89
CA PHE A 41 16.63 -9.91 4.93
C PHE A 41 17.01 -10.65 3.63
N ASN A 42 17.08 -11.98 3.65
CA ASN A 42 17.63 -12.77 2.55
C ASN A 42 16.59 -13.09 1.47
N LYS A 43 15.55 -12.27 1.33
CA LYS A 43 14.55 -12.44 0.27
C LYS A 43 15.17 -12.11 -1.10
N PRO A 44 14.85 -12.88 -2.15
CA PRO A 44 15.35 -12.56 -3.48
C PRO A 44 14.64 -11.37 -4.09
N ILE A 45 15.37 -10.52 -4.78
CA ILE A 45 14.81 -9.50 -5.67
C ILE A 45 14.22 -10.21 -6.90
N ALA A 46 12.99 -9.86 -7.28
CA ALA A 46 12.41 -10.37 -8.53
C ALA A 46 13.24 -9.89 -9.74
N VAL A 47 13.56 -10.77 -10.68
CA VAL A 47 14.22 -10.38 -11.93
C VAL A 47 13.32 -9.39 -12.69
N GLY A 48 13.86 -8.21 -12.99
CA GLY A 48 13.16 -7.06 -13.55
C GLY A 48 12.78 -6.00 -12.52
N ALA A 49 12.73 -6.33 -11.22
CA ALA A 49 12.36 -5.42 -10.14
C ALA A 49 13.57 -4.67 -9.59
N ALA A 50 13.34 -3.44 -9.12
CA ALA A 50 14.31 -2.63 -8.41
C ALA A 50 14.14 -2.71 -6.89
N LEU A 51 15.20 -2.45 -6.13
CA LEU A 51 15.18 -2.40 -4.67
C LEU A 51 16.08 -1.27 -4.18
N ASP A 52 15.55 -0.44 -3.29
CA ASP A 52 16.33 0.59 -2.60
C ASP A 52 16.92 0.02 -1.32
N LEU A 53 18.25 -0.06 -1.29
CA LEU A 53 19.03 -0.53 -0.15
C LEU A 53 19.57 0.67 0.63
N ARG A 54 19.04 0.90 1.82
CA ARG A 54 19.52 1.89 2.78
C ARG A 54 20.79 1.41 3.47
N VAL A 55 21.71 2.36 3.69
CA VAL A 55 23.05 2.13 4.24
C VAL A 55 23.25 3.03 5.46
N ALA A 56 23.57 2.44 6.59
CA ALA A 56 23.87 3.15 7.84
C ALA A 56 25.19 2.64 8.44
N ASP A 57 25.84 3.46 9.26
CA ASP A 57 26.95 3.02 10.10
C ASP A 57 26.44 1.99 11.12
N PHE A 58 27.08 0.83 11.18
CA PHE A 58 26.67 -0.23 12.11
C PHE A 58 26.87 0.16 13.59
N ALA A 59 27.85 1.00 13.91
CA ALA A 59 28.20 1.33 15.28
C ALA A 59 27.17 2.24 15.97
N ASP A 60 26.64 3.23 15.27
CA ASP A 60 25.73 4.23 15.83
C ASP A 60 24.35 4.30 15.14
N GLN A 61 24.17 3.53 14.07
CA GLN A 61 22.92 3.42 13.32
C GLN A 61 22.50 4.72 12.61
N LEU A 62 23.43 5.65 12.40
CA LEU A 62 23.19 6.86 11.61
C LEU A 62 23.44 6.60 10.12
N ASP A 63 22.74 7.34 9.27
CA ASP A 63 22.90 7.25 7.82
C ASP A 63 24.35 7.44 7.40
N ALA A 64 24.83 6.55 6.53
CA ALA A 64 26.15 6.65 5.90
C ALA A 64 25.99 7.05 4.44
N VAL A 65 26.71 8.07 4.00
CA VAL A 65 26.60 8.62 2.63
C VAL A 65 27.40 7.76 1.67
N VAL A 66 26.71 7.06 0.76
CA VAL A 66 27.30 6.19 -0.25
C VAL A 66 28.15 7.01 -1.22
N VAL A 67 29.41 6.61 -1.37
CA VAL A 67 30.35 7.21 -2.33
C VAL A 67 30.66 6.29 -3.50
N ALA A 68 30.51 4.98 -3.32
CA ALA A 68 30.61 4.00 -4.39
C ALA A 68 29.77 2.75 -4.07
N ALA A 69 29.14 2.18 -5.09
CA ALA A 69 28.47 0.89 -5.00
C ALA A 69 28.75 0.06 -6.26
N SER A 70 28.91 -1.26 -6.09
CA SER A 70 29.12 -2.19 -7.20
C SER A 70 28.62 -3.60 -6.86
N THR A 71 28.42 -4.41 -7.89
CA THR A 71 28.11 -5.84 -7.79
C THR A 71 29.29 -6.66 -8.32
N LYS A 72 29.51 -7.87 -7.78
CA LYS A 72 30.49 -8.82 -8.34
C LYS A 72 30.01 -9.49 -9.63
N ASP A 73 28.71 -9.51 -9.89
CA ASP A 73 28.08 -10.19 -11.01
C ASP A 73 26.86 -9.37 -11.48
N THR A 74 27.06 -8.62 -12.56
CA THR A 74 26.05 -7.76 -13.19
C THR A 74 24.99 -8.57 -13.94
N ASP A 75 25.23 -9.84 -14.22
CA ASP A 75 24.25 -10.73 -14.85
C ASP A 75 23.22 -11.24 -13.82
N VAL A 76 23.40 -10.94 -12.53
CA VAL A 76 22.47 -11.27 -11.43
C VAL A 76 21.82 -10.02 -10.86
N LEU A 77 22.62 -9.07 -10.38
CA LEU A 77 22.16 -7.77 -9.88
C LEU A 77 23.03 -6.66 -10.47
N GLU A 78 22.42 -5.56 -10.88
CA GLU A 78 23.10 -4.35 -11.32
C GLU A 78 22.82 -3.20 -10.34
N VAL A 79 23.81 -2.33 -10.11
CA VAL A 79 23.60 -1.06 -9.39
C VAL A 79 23.13 -0.03 -10.40
N LEU A 80 21.85 0.36 -10.33
CA LEU A 80 21.28 1.37 -11.22
C LEU A 80 21.82 2.77 -10.89
N GLU A 81 21.73 3.12 -9.61
CA GLU A 81 22.21 4.39 -9.08
C GLU A 81 22.46 4.29 -7.58
N PHE A 82 23.11 5.31 -7.03
CA PHE A 82 23.19 5.52 -5.59
C PHE A 82 23.16 7.03 -5.30
N SER A 83 22.51 7.41 -4.20
CA SER A 83 22.36 8.80 -3.77
C SER A 83 22.13 8.86 -2.26
N GLY A 84 22.80 9.80 -1.58
CA GLY A 84 22.70 9.91 -0.13
C GLY A 84 23.11 8.60 0.54
N ASN A 85 22.22 8.02 1.34
CA ASN A 85 22.40 6.74 2.04
C ASN A 85 21.80 5.54 1.30
N THR A 86 21.40 5.69 0.04
CA THR A 86 20.62 4.67 -0.69
C THR A 86 21.37 4.17 -1.91
N VAL A 87 21.34 2.86 -2.13
CA VAL A 87 21.79 2.18 -3.35
C VAL A 87 20.58 1.51 -4.01
N THR A 88 20.29 1.86 -5.25
CA THR A 88 19.20 1.22 -6.00
C THR A 88 19.77 0.07 -6.85
N LEU A 89 19.30 -1.14 -6.57
CA LEU A 89 19.67 -2.38 -7.26
C LEU A 89 18.55 -2.81 -8.20
N ILE A 90 18.88 -3.46 -9.32
CA ILE A 90 17.89 -4.15 -10.17
C ILE A 90 18.25 -5.62 -10.37
N GLY A 91 17.26 -6.49 -10.32
CA GLY A 91 17.39 -7.90 -10.69
C GLY A 91 17.56 -8.07 -12.19
N THR A 92 18.74 -8.45 -12.66
CA THR A 92 19.02 -8.66 -14.10
C THR A 92 18.96 -10.14 -14.50
N GLY A 93 19.22 -11.05 -13.56
CA GLY A 93 19.16 -12.48 -13.81
C GLY A 93 19.14 -13.32 -12.54
N LYS A 94 18.96 -14.64 -12.70
CA LYS A 94 18.83 -15.56 -11.57
C LYS A 94 20.20 -15.91 -10.98
N GLY A 95 20.41 -15.65 -9.70
CA GLY A 95 21.66 -16.03 -9.03
C GLY A 95 21.82 -15.42 -7.64
N SER A 96 23.04 -15.46 -7.13
CA SER A 96 23.45 -14.70 -5.96
C SER A 96 24.75 -13.99 -6.27
N THR A 97 24.90 -12.77 -5.78
CA THR A 97 26.07 -11.94 -5.98
C THR A 97 26.40 -11.18 -4.71
N LEU A 98 27.62 -10.66 -4.65
CA LEU A 98 28.05 -9.76 -3.59
C LEU A 98 27.88 -8.32 -4.04
N VAL A 99 27.08 -7.56 -3.30
CA VAL A 99 27.00 -6.11 -3.43
C VAL A 99 28.05 -5.51 -2.50
N LYS A 100 28.90 -4.62 -3.02
CA LYS A 100 29.94 -3.90 -2.29
C LYS A 100 29.57 -2.43 -2.22
N VAL A 101 29.68 -1.86 -1.03
CA VAL A 101 29.36 -0.45 -0.79
C VAL A 101 30.51 0.20 -0.02
N SER A 102 30.92 1.37 -0.50
CA SER A 102 31.78 2.29 0.20
C SER A 102 30.94 3.53 0.55
N ALA A 103 30.93 3.90 1.82
CA ALA A 103 30.12 5.00 2.35
C ALA A 103 30.89 5.78 3.42
N ASN A 104 30.58 7.06 3.58
CA ASN A 104 31.11 7.89 4.65
C ASN A 104 30.15 7.93 5.83
N ASP A 105 30.62 7.67 7.04
CA ASP A 105 29.84 7.89 8.26
C ASP A 105 29.52 9.38 8.48
N HIS A 106 28.77 9.67 9.54
CA HIS A 106 28.39 11.05 9.91
C HIS A 106 29.59 11.96 10.26
N ARG A 107 30.79 11.40 10.41
CA ARG A 107 32.06 12.12 10.68
C ARG A 107 32.94 12.24 9.43
N GLY A 108 32.52 11.68 8.30
CA GLY A 108 33.28 11.64 7.05
C GLY A 108 34.36 10.57 7.01
N ILE A 109 34.28 9.54 7.86
CA ILE A 109 35.16 8.37 7.82
C ILE A 109 34.60 7.39 6.79
N GLU A 110 35.43 6.99 5.84
CA GLU A 110 35.10 5.98 4.83
C GLU A 110 35.00 4.60 5.48
N LEU A 111 33.89 3.93 5.20
CA LEU A 111 33.52 2.58 5.63
C LEU A 111 33.30 1.75 4.37
N ASP A 112 33.95 0.58 4.30
CA ASP A 112 33.80 -0.37 3.20
C ASP A 112 33.17 -1.65 3.74
N ASP A 113 32.07 -2.06 3.12
CA ASP A 113 31.38 -3.30 3.50
C ASP A 113 30.71 -3.95 2.28
N SER A 114 30.14 -5.12 2.50
CA SER A 114 29.47 -5.90 1.49
C SER A 114 28.32 -6.72 2.05
N VAL A 115 27.37 -7.06 1.18
CA VAL A 115 26.23 -7.90 1.53
C VAL A 115 25.94 -8.88 0.39
N ASN A 116 25.62 -10.13 0.75
CA ASN A 116 25.20 -11.13 -0.22
C ASN A 116 23.71 -10.92 -0.52
N MET A 117 23.39 -10.78 -1.80
CA MET A 117 22.00 -10.65 -2.25
C MET A 117 21.74 -11.63 -3.37
N MET A 118 20.46 -11.81 -3.70
CA MET A 118 20.05 -12.77 -4.71
C MET A 118 18.89 -12.24 -5.52
N ALA A 119 18.82 -12.68 -6.78
CA ALA A 119 17.69 -12.45 -7.66
C ALA A 119 17.10 -13.77 -8.14
N ARG A 120 15.78 -13.80 -8.32
CA ARG A 120 15.03 -14.98 -8.77
C ARG A 120 13.94 -14.58 -9.76
N GLN A 121 13.63 -15.48 -10.68
CA GLN A 121 12.47 -15.33 -11.54
C GLN A 121 11.20 -15.50 -10.70
N VAL A 122 10.21 -14.66 -10.98
CA VAL A 122 8.85 -14.82 -10.45
C VAL A 122 8.27 -16.10 -11.04
N GLU A 123 7.68 -16.93 -10.19
CA GLU A 123 7.04 -18.18 -10.60
C GLU A 123 5.53 -18.16 -10.33
N VAL A 124 5.09 -17.34 -9.38
CA VAL A 124 3.69 -17.11 -9.03
C VAL A 124 3.46 -15.62 -8.84
N LEU A 125 2.39 -15.10 -9.43
CA LEU A 125 1.88 -13.74 -9.18
C LEU A 125 0.52 -13.88 -8.50
N ARG A 126 0.34 -13.21 -7.37
CA ARG A 126 -0.99 -13.00 -6.76
C ARG A 126 -1.42 -11.57 -6.98
N MET A 127 -2.71 -11.38 -7.20
CA MET A 127 -3.36 -10.07 -7.27
C MET A 127 -4.73 -10.18 -6.62
N ASN A 128 -5.13 -9.15 -5.89
CA ASN A 128 -6.44 -9.12 -5.22
C ASN A 128 -7.08 -7.74 -5.35
N HIS A 129 -8.40 -7.67 -5.19
CA HIS A 129 -9.08 -6.40 -5.03
C HIS A 129 -9.09 -5.97 -3.55
N THR A 130 -9.09 -4.68 -3.28
CA THR A 130 -9.09 -4.16 -1.89
C THR A 130 -10.40 -4.40 -1.14
N CYS A 131 -11.47 -4.80 -1.84
CA CYS A 131 -12.80 -4.96 -1.24
C CYS A 131 -13.46 -6.34 -1.43
N THR A 132 -12.81 -7.26 -2.16
CA THR A 132 -13.37 -8.59 -2.47
C THR A 132 -12.26 -9.58 -2.82
N ASP A 133 -12.52 -10.86 -2.54
CA ASP A 133 -11.67 -12.00 -2.95
C ASP A 133 -12.11 -12.58 -4.31
N ASP A 134 -13.16 -12.03 -4.93
CA ASP A 134 -13.59 -12.39 -6.28
C ASP A 134 -12.52 -12.00 -7.32
N VAL A 135 -12.52 -12.67 -8.47
CA VAL A 135 -11.68 -12.29 -9.63
C VAL A 135 -12.08 -10.91 -10.18
N GLU A 136 -13.31 -10.45 -9.96
CA GLU A 136 -13.84 -9.20 -10.49
C GLU A 136 -14.10 -8.16 -9.40
N GLY A 137 -13.58 -6.95 -9.60
CA GLY A 137 -13.73 -5.80 -8.71
C GLY A 137 -14.13 -4.54 -9.47
N HIS A 138 -14.95 -3.70 -8.85
CA HIS A 138 -15.49 -2.49 -9.47
C HIS A 138 -14.68 -1.26 -9.06
N TYR A 139 -14.44 -0.35 -10.01
CA TYR A 139 -13.67 0.87 -9.81
C TYR A 139 -14.27 2.03 -10.61
N LEU A 140 -14.10 3.26 -10.13
CA LEU A 140 -14.57 4.44 -10.86
C LEU A 140 -13.62 4.80 -12.01
N ALA A 141 -14.20 5.27 -13.11
CA ALA A 141 -13.48 5.81 -14.26
C ALA A 141 -12.74 7.10 -13.90
N GLY A 142 -11.56 7.29 -14.49
CA GLY A 142 -10.76 8.51 -14.36
C GLY A 142 -10.07 8.64 -12.99
N GLN A 143 -9.89 7.54 -12.28
CA GLN A 143 -9.29 7.53 -10.95
C GLN A 143 -7.99 6.75 -10.93
N ARG A 144 -7.14 7.11 -9.97
CA ARG A 144 -5.99 6.32 -9.57
C ARG A 144 -6.42 5.33 -8.51
N ILE A 145 -6.09 4.07 -8.71
CA ILE A 145 -6.38 2.96 -7.82
C ILE A 145 -5.09 2.20 -7.51
N VAL A 146 -5.10 1.43 -6.42
CA VAL A 146 -4.06 0.47 -6.10
C VAL A 146 -4.59 -0.95 -6.16
N VAL A 147 -3.82 -1.87 -6.73
CA VAL A 147 -4.11 -3.30 -6.73
C VAL A 147 -3.03 -4.00 -5.89
N PRO A 148 -3.38 -4.57 -4.73
CA PRO A 148 -2.48 -5.43 -3.99
C PRO A 148 -1.95 -6.57 -4.86
N PHE A 149 -0.64 -6.81 -4.79
CA PHE A 149 -0.01 -7.92 -5.50
C PHE A 149 1.12 -8.54 -4.67
N GLU A 150 1.43 -9.80 -4.94
CA GLU A 150 2.57 -10.50 -4.33
C GLU A 150 3.32 -11.28 -5.42
N LEU A 151 4.65 -11.26 -5.35
CA LEU A 151 5.53 -12.03 -6.22
C LEU A 151 6.10 -13.20 -5.42
N GLU A 152 5.96 -14.42 -5.93
CA GLU A 152 6.34 -15.63 -5.20
C GLU A 152 7.14 -16.60 -6.09
N LEU A 153 7.89 -17.48 -5.42
CA LEU A 153 8.34 -18.77 -5.96
C LEU A 153 7.23 -19.81 -5.82
N ASN A 154 7.27 -20.91 -6.60
CA ASN A 154 6.30 -22.02 -6.46
C ASN A 154 6.29 -22.67 -5.06
N SER A 155 7.33 -22.45 -4.26
CA SER A 155 7.40 -22.90 -2.88
C SER A 155 6.62 -22.01 -1.89
N GLY A 156 5.99 -20.92 -2.35
CA GLY A 156 5.34 -19.91 -1.53
C GLY A 156 6.30 -18.94 -0.84
N ASN A 157 7.57 -18.87 -1.29
CA ASN A 157 8.52 -17.91 -0.74
C ASN A 157 8.35 -16.56 -1.48
N PRO A 158 8.24 -15.43 -0.75
CA PRO A 158 8.07 -14.12 -1.34
C PRO A 158 9.34 -13.66 -2.06
N LEU A 159 9.14 -12.84 -3.09
CA LEU A 159 10.15 -12.06 -3.80
C LEU A 159 9.90 -10.58 -3.53
N ILE A 160 10.97 -9.80 -3.44
CA ILE A 160 10.91 -8.36 -3.14
C ILE A 160 11.27 -7.51 -4.36
N GLY A 161 10.97 -6.21 -4.26
CA GLY A 161 11.30 -5.19 -5.25
C GLY A 161 10.08 -4.55 -5.91
N TYR A 162 10.30 -3.39 -6.51
CA TYR A 162 9.28 -2.53 -7.12
C TYR A 162 9.53 -2.33 -8.62
N GLY A 163 8.58 -1.68 -9.31
CA GLY A 163 8.70 -1.32 -10.72
C GLY A 163 8.52 -2.47 -11.73
N PHE A 164 8.42 -3.71 -11.26
CA PHE A 164 8.17 -4.89 -12.08
C PHE A 164 6.82 -5.54 -11.77
N TYR A 165 5.87 -5.33 -12.68
CA TYR A 165 4.57 -6.00 -12.69
C TYR A 165 4.46 -6.87 -13.94
N PRO A 166 4.59 -8.21 -13.84
CA PRO A 166 4.51 -9.10 -15.00
C PRO A 166 3.05 -9.34 -15.38
N VAL A 167 2.40 -8.29 -15.86
CA VAL A 167 1.00 -8.32 -16.28
C VAL A 167 0.80 -7.60 -17.62
N THR A 168 -0.11 -8.14 -18.40
CA THR A 168 -0.65 -7.55 -19.63
C THR A 168 -2.12 -7.19 -19.42
N ASP A 169 -2.53 -5.97 -19.81
CA ASP A 169 -3.93 -5.55 -19.76
C ASP A 169 -4.69 -5.89 -21.05
N GLU A 170 -5.90 -6.45 -20.91
CA GLU A 170 -6.79 -6.75 -22.03
C GLU A 170 -8.19 -6.15 -21.85
N PRO A 171 -8.69 -5.33 -22.80
CA PRO A 171 -8.00 -4.88 -24.00
C PRO A 171 -6.95 -3.80 -23.69
N ALA A 172 -5.79 -3.90 -24.35
CA ALA A 172 -4.64 -3.04 -24.10
C ALA A 172 -4.93 -1.54 -24.19
N GLY A 173 -4.29 -0.76 -23.30
CA GLY A 173 -4.35 0.70 -23.27
C GLY A 173 -5.68 1.24 -22.76
N ARG A 174 -6.44 0.44 -22.01
CA ARG A 174 -7.64 0.92 -21.29
C ARG A 174 -7.29 1.59 -19.98
N ILE A 175 -6.27 1.06 -19.32
CA ILE A 175 -5.70 1.56 -18.08
C ILE A 175 -4.23 1.91 -18.31
N SER A 176 -3.61 2.59 -17.34
CA SER A 176 -2.17 2.81 -17.31
C SER A 176 -1.62 2.30 -15.99
N ILE A 177 -0.60 1.44 -16.02
CA ILE A 177 0.08 0.92 -14.83
C ILE A 177 1.32 1.78 -14.57
N ASP A 178 1.36 2.46 -13.43
CA ASP A 178 2.49 3.29 -13.01
C ASP A 178 3.63 2.42 -12.44
N ARG A 179 4.65 2.21 -13.27
CA ARG A 179 5.86 1.43 -12.93
C ARG A 179 6.98 2.28 -12.31
N SER A 180 6.75 3.58 -12.12
CA SER A 180 7.77 4.49 -11.57
C SER A 180 7.74 4.57 -10.04
N ARG A 181 6.72 3.98 -9.41
CA ARG A 181 6.56 3.97 -7.95
C ARG A 181 7.47 2.93 -7.31
N ASN A 182 8.01 3.28 -6.14
CA ASN A 182 8.82 2.41 -5.30
C ASN A 182 8.00 1.59 -4.29
N GLN A 183 6.77 1.21 -4.66
CA GLN A 183 5.88 0.38 -3.83
C GLN A 183 6.06 -1.10 -4.18
N GLN A 184 6.15 -1.94 -3.15
CA GLN A 184 6.37 -3.38 -3.30
C GLN A 184 5.08 -4.19 -3.13
N GLU A 185 4.09 -3.59 -2.47
CA GLU A 185 2.83 -4.23 -2.08
C GLU A 185 1.66 -3.86 -3.01
N PHE A 186 1.78 -2.74 -3.74
CA PHE A 186 0.71 -2.20 -4.58
C PHE A 186 1.16 -1.89 -6.01
N MET A 187 0.34 -2.31 -6.95
CA MET A 187 0.38 -1.83 -8.33
C MET A 187 -0.51 -0.60 -8.45
N THR A 188 0.05 0.55 -8.79
CA THR A 188 -0.72 1.77 -9.03
C THR A 188 -1.26 1.78 -10.46
N ILE A 189 -2.57 1.95 -10.62
CA ILE A 189 -3.27 1.91 -11.90
C ILE A 189 -4.14 3.15 -12.08
N ASP A 190 -4.07 3.80 -13.23
CA ASP A 190 -5.02 4.84 -13.64
C ASP A 190 -6.11 4.23 -14.55
N THR A 191 -7.38 4.23 -14.13
CA THR A 191 -8.49 3.48 -14.77
C THR A 191 -8.97 4.04 -16.11
N GLY A 192 -8.50 5.22 -16.53
CA GLY A 192 -8.93 5.89 -17.75
C GLY A 192 -10.41 6.29 -17.74
N SER A 193 -10.87 7.01 -18.76
CA SER A 193 -12.26 7.55 -18.80
C SER A 193 -13.30 6.58 -19.37
N ARG A 194 -12.88 5.42 -19.90
CA ARG A 194 -13.76 4.50 -20.61
C ARG A 194 -14.24 3.39 -19.68
N THR A 195 -15.55 3.23 -19.56
CA THR A 195 -16.16 2.11 -18.83
C THR A 195 -15.96 0.77 -19.52
N GLY A 196 -16.10 -0.31 -18.73
CA GLY A 196 -15.99 -1.70 -19.16
C GLY A 196 -14.96 -2.47 -18.32
N THR A 197 -14.86 -3.76 -18.56
CA THR A 197 -13.91 -4.63 -17.86
C THR A 197 -12.56 -4.64 -18.58
N VAL A 198 -11.49 -4.57 -17.79
CA VAL A 198 -10.11 -4.78 -18.21
C VAL A 198 -9.53 -5.93 -17.41
N SER A 199 -9.09 -6.98 -18.09
CA SER A 199 -8.43 -8.12 -17.47
C SER A 199 -6.93 -7.86 -17.35
N LEU A 200 -6.41 -7.90 -16.13
CA LEU A 200 -4.99 -8.02 -15.84
C LEU A 200 -4.63 -9.50 -15.92
N LEU A 201 -3.89 -9.87 -16.96
CA LEU A 201 -3.42 -11.23 -17.17
C LEU A 201 -1.97 -11.34 -16.71
N SER A 202 -1.68 -12.32 -15.86
CA SER A 202 -0.32 -12.65 -15.46
C SER A 202 0.50 -13.14 -16.66
N ASP A 203 1.72 -12.62 -16.80
CA ASP A 203 2.68 -13.09 -17.80
C ASP A 203 3.50 -14.30 -17.28
N VAL A 204 3.35 -14.67 -16.00
CA VAL A 204 4.15 -15.72 -15.33
C VAL A 204 3.38 -17.00 -15.05
N ASP A 205 2.07 -16.91 -14.78
CA ASP A 205 1.22 -18.03 -14.41
C ASP A 205 -0.21 -17.84 -14.94
N ALA A 206 -1.18 -18.64 -14.45
CA ALA A 206 -2.57 -18.56 -14.87
C ALA A 206 -3.40 -17.50 -14.12
N THR A 207 -2.77 -16.67 -13.28
CA THR A 207 -3.47 -15.67 -12.48
C THR A 207 -4.10 -14.60 -13.37
N ARG A 208 -5.31 -14.20 -13.01
CA ARG A 208 -6.08 -13.14 -13.67
C ARG A 208 -6.83 -12.34 -12.62
N LEU A 209 -6.94 -11.03 -12.87
CA LEU A 209 -7.77 -10.11 -12.10
C LEU A 209 -8.57 -9.21 -13.06
N ASP A 210 -9.86 -9.03 -12.83
CA ASP A 210 -10.77 -8.25 -13.67
C ASP A 210 -11.13 -6.92 -13.02
N VAL A 211 -10.67 -5.83 -13.63
CA VAL A 211 -10.96 -4.44 -13.22
C VAL A 211 -12.17 -3.95 -14.02
N THR A 212 -13.36 -3.97 -13.42
CA THR A 212 -14.59 -3.43 -14.01
C THR A 212 -14.69 -1.93 -13.73
N VAL A 213 -14.48 -1.11 -14.76
CA VAL A 213 -14.53 0.35 -14.68
C VAL A 213 -15.96 0.85 -14.93
N VAL A 214 -16.52 1.59 -13.97
CA VAL A 214 -17.87 2.16 -13.99
C VAL A 214 -17.84 3.69 -13.88
N ARG A 215 -18.93 4.38 -14.22
CA ARG A 215 -19.07 5.83 -13.96
C ARG A 215 -19.62 6.07 -12.57
N GLU A 216 -19.40 7.27 -12.05
CA GLU A 216 -20.10 7.73 -10.84
C GLU A 216 -21.63 7.69 -11.00
N SER A 217 -22.16 7.94 -12.22
CA SER A 217 -23.60 7.83 -12.49
C SER A 217 -24.15 6.41 -12.38
N ASP A 218 -23.27 5.40 -12.39
CA ASP A 218 -23.64 3.99 -12.31
C ASP A 218 -23.73 3.52 -10.85
N ILE A 219 -23.40 4.38 -9.87
CA ILE A 219 -23.54 4.08 -8.44
C ILE A 219 -25.03 3.87 -8.12
N ASP A 220 -25.38 2.71 -7.58
CA ASP A 220 -26.75 2.31 -7.26
C ASP A 220 -27.04 2.19 -5.76
N GLY A 221 -26.04 2.38 -4.92
CA GLY A 221 -26.21 2.34 -3.47
C GLY A 221 -24.89 2.38 -2.70
N ALA A 222 -24.93 1.86 -1.47
CA ALA A 222 -23.78 1.77 -0.57
C ALA A 222 -23.80 0.46 0.23
N THR A 223 -22.62 0.00 0.66
CA THR A 223 -22.48 -1.14 1.57
C THR A 223 -21.37 -0.87 2.59
N LEU A 224 -21.44 -1.58 3.72
CA LEU A 224 -20.30 -1.72 4.62
C LEU A 224 -19.42 -2.89 4.16
N PRO A 225 -18.08 -2.80 4.25
CA PRO A 225 -17.19 -3.90 3.95
C PRO A 225 -17.33 -5.01 5.01
N PHE A 226 -16.81 -6.19 4.68
CA PHE A 226 -16.67 -7.27 5.65
C PHE A 226 -15.86 -6.81 6.87
N GLY A 227 -16.33 -7.13 8.08
CA GLY A 227 -15.66 -6.76 9.32
C GLY A 227 -15.99 -5.36 9.86
N ALA A 228 -16.87 -4.61 9.20
CA ALA A 228 -17.40 -3.37 9.77
C ALA A 228 -18.01 -3.63 11.17
N PRO A 229 -17.77 -2.75 12.16
CA PRO A 229 -18.19 -3.01 13.53
C PRO A 229 -19.72 -3.13 13.59
N SER A 230 -20.19 -4.25 14.12
CA SER A 230 -21.63 -4.49 14.28
C SER A 230 -22.27 -3.60 15.36
N SER A 231 -21.44 -2.99 16.22
CA SER A 231 -21.90 -2.09 17.26
C SER A 231 -20.88 -1.02 17.65
N ILE A 232 -21.37 0.14 18.06
CA ILE A 232 -20.63 1.28 18.60
C ILE A 232 -21.07 1.48 20.06
N ARG A 233 -20.16 1.90 20.93
CA ARG A 233 -20.50 2.14 22.33
C ARG A 233 -21.24 3.47 22.50
N ALA A 234 -22.29 3.49 23.33
CA ALA A 234 -22.96 4.74 23.69
C ALA A 234 -21.99 5.74 24.35
N GLY A 235 -22.08 7.01 23.97
CA GLY A 235 -21.18 8.08 24.37
C GLY A 235 -19.81 8.07 23.68
N THR A 236 -19.67 7.38 22.55
CA THR A 236 -18.42 7.33 21.76
C THR A 236 -18.68 7.52 20.27
N SER A 237 -17.65 7.96 19.54
CA SER A 237 -17.61 7.97 18.09
C SER A 237 -16.90 6.74 17.55
N ALA A 238 -17.33 6.27 16.38
CA ALA A 238 -16.59 5.31 15.57
C ALA A 238 -16.59 5.76 14.10
N PHE A 239 -15.53 5.39 13.39
CA PHE A 239 -15.45 5.55 11.94
C PHE A 239 -15.93 4.27 11.27
N LEU A 240 -16.87 4.41 10.34
CA LEU A 240 -17.35 3.32 9.49
C LEU A 240 -16.89 3.57 8.06
N TRP A 241 -16.30 2.57 7.42
CA TRP A 241 -15.96 2.65 6.00
C TRP A 241 -17.18 2.24 5.19
N VAL A 242 -17.66 3.13 4.31
CA VAL A 242 -18.79 2.89 3.42
C VAL A 242 -18.28 2.85 1.99
N LEU A 243 -18.58 1.76 1.28
CA LEU A 243 -18.23 1.56 -0.11
C LEU A 243 -19.47 1.84 -0.98
N PRO A 244 -19.39 2.69 -2.02
CA PRO A 244 -20.46 2.78 -3.00
C PRO A 244 -20.62 1.44 -3.70
N THR A 245 -21.81 1.16 -4.22
CA THR A 245 -22.09 -0.02 -5.05
C THR A 245 -22.42 0.37 -6.48
N ALA A 246 -22.10 -0.50 -7.43
CA ALA A 246 -22.62 -0.47 -8.80
C ALA A 246 -23.01 -1.90 -9.20
N ASN A 247 -24.22 -2.07 -9.73
CA ASN A 247 -24.85 -3.38 -9.91
C ASN A 247 -24.83 -4.22 -8.62
N VAL A 248 -25.10 -3.59 -7.47
CA VAL A 248 -25.10 -4.19 -6.13
C VAL A 248 -23.73 -4.73 -5.68
N ARG A 249 -22.66 -4.53 -6.46
CA ARG A 249 -21.28 -4.90 -6.08
C ARG A 249 -20.53 -3.71 -5.52
N PRO A 250 -19.69 -3.87 -4.48
CA PRO A 250 -18.90 -2.79 -3.94
C PRO A 250 -17.88 -2.28 -4.97
N ILE A 251 -17.74 -0.96 -5.03
CA ILE A 251 -16.66 -0.29 -5.74
C ILE A 251 -15.48 -0.18 -4.77
N CYS A 252 -14.39 -0.86 -5.10
CA CYS A 252 -13.32 -1.13 -4.14
C CYS A 252 -12.53 0.11 -3.70
N GLN A 253 -12.39 1.08 -4.61
CA GLN A 253 -11.80 2.39 -4.35
C GLN A 253 -12.59 3.42 -5.17
N ALA A 254 -13.10 4.45 -4.49
CA ALA A 254 -14.03 5.38 -5.10
C ALA A 254 -13.92 6.78 -4.50
N ILE A 255 -13.14 7.66 -5.13
CA ILE A 255 -13.08 9.08 -4.80
C ILE A 255 -14.28 9.79 -5.40
N THR A 256 -15.41 9.75 -4.69
CA THR A 256 -16.67 10.38 -5.11
C THR A 256 -17.25 11.22 -3.98
N ARG A 257 -18.01 12.26 -4.33
CA ARG A 257 -18.82 12.99 -3.37
C ARG A 257 -19.92 12.08 -2.82
N LYS A 258 -20.16 12.21 -1.52
CA LYS A 258 -21.26 11.56 -0.81
C LYS A 258 -21.76 12.50 0.28
N SER A 259 -22.86 12.11 0.91
CA SER A 259 -23.32 12.69 2.17
C SER A 259 -23.89 11.60 3.05
N ALA A 260 -23.84 11.79 4.36
CA ALA A 260 -24.47 10.89 5.32
C ALA A 260 -25.33 11.68 6.32
N GLU A 261 -26.53 11.19 6.60
CA GLU A 261 -27.45 11.80 7.57
C GLU A 261 -28.05 10.76 8.51
N SER A 262 -28.25 11.15 9.78
CA SER A 262 -28.92 10.28 10.76
C SER A 262 -30.43 10.33 10.57
N LEU A 263 -31.05 9.15 10.45
CA LEU A 263 -32.50 8.97 10.45
C LEU A 263 -33.06 8.75 11.86
N THR A 264 -32.18 8.48 12.83
CA THR A 264 -32.50 8.34 14.26
C THR A 264 -31.63 9.28 15.10
N PRO A 265 -31.83 10.61 14.99
CA PRO A 265 -30.97 11.61 15.65
C PRO A 265 -30.97 11.49 17.17
N ASP A 266 -32.05 10.99 17.77
CA ASP A 266 -32.09 10.72 19.22
C ASP A 266 -31.15 9.57 19.64
N VAL A 267 -30.75 8.67 18.72
CA VAL A 267 -29.88 7.51 18.99
C VAL A 267 -28.43 7.80 18.62
N CYS A 268 -28.21 8.50 17.50
CA CYS A 268 -26.87 8.78 16.99
C CYS A 268 -26.84 10.03 16.09
N THR A 269 -25.67 10.63 15.97
CA THR A 269 -25.33 11.58 14.90
C THR A 269 -24.46 10.85 13.88
N VAL A 270 -24.72 11.09 12.59
CA VAL A 270 -23.86 10.62 11.50
C VAL A 270 -23.42 11.82 10.69
N MET A 271 -22.12 11.89 10.42
CA MET A 271 -21.51 12.94 9.62
C MET A 271 -20.60 12.31 8.59
N ASP A 272 -20.52 12.91 7.41
CA ASP A 272 -19.44 12.57 6.50
C ASP A 272 -18.11 12.96 7.16
N ALA A 273 -17.16 12.03 7.18
CA ALA A 273 -15.81 12.33 7.63
C ALA A 273 -15.08 13.06 6.50
N GLU A 274 -15.57 14.25 6.13
CA GLU A 274 -14.89 15.12 5.17
C GLU A 274 -13.57 15.58 5.78
N GLY A 275 -12.47 15.08 5.23
CA GLY A 275 -11.14 15.59 5.51
C GLY A 275 -10.84 16.81 4.62
N LEU A 276 -10.89 17.99 5.22
CA LEU A 276 -10.29 19.22 4.70
C LEU A 276 -8.75 19.09 4.68
N SER A 277 -8.13 18.55 3.63
CA SER A 277 -6.77 18.95 3.23
C SER A 277 -6.31 18.27 1.94
N ASP A 278 -5.78 19.07 1.02
CA ASP A 278 -5.02 18.65 -0.17
C ASP A 278 -3.62 18.06 0.19
N GLU A 279 -3.41 17.60 1.43
CA GLU A 279 -2.09 17.15 1.91
C GLU A 279 -1.89 15.66 1.67
N GLU A 280 -0.98 15.35 0.75
CA GLU A 280 -0.43 14.02 0.48
C GLU A 280 0.08 13.37 1.79
N GLY A 281 -0.59 12.33 2.27
CA GLY A 281 -0.04 11.44 3.32
C GLY A 281 -1.01 10.97 4.40
N GLY A 282 -2.21 11.52 4.52
CA GLY A 282 -3.22 11.03 5.46
C GLY A 282 -4.06 9.91 4.87
N GLY A 283 -3.74 8.63 5.12
CA GLY A 283 -4.56 7.48 4.67
C GLY A 283 -6.04 7.45 5.14
N ARG A 284 -6.47 8.44 5.94
CA ARG A 284 -7.88 8.66 6.33
C ARG A 284 -8.71 9.37 5.26
N HIS A 285 -8.07 9.85 4.18
CA HIS A 285 -8.73 10.53 3.05
C HIS A 285 -9.20 9.57 1.95
N GLU A 286 -9.16 8.26 2.18
CA GLU A 286 -9.89 7.30 1.37
C GLU A 286 -11.39 7.57 1.51
N SER A 287 -11.90 8.29 0.51
CA SER A 287 -13.31 8.53 0.18
C SER A 287 -14.20 7.32 0.49
N GLY A 288 -14.75 7.29 1.71
CA GLY A 288 -15.54 6.16 2.18
C GLY A 288 -15.87 6.22 3.66
N TRP A 289 -15.02 6.84 4.49
CA TRP A 289 -15.29 6.96 5.92
C TRP A 289 -16.45 7.90 6.28
N ILE A 290 -17.28 7.50 7.23
CA ILE A 290 -18.25 8.35 7.93
C ILE A 290 -17.98 8.25 9.43
N GLU A 291 -18.28 9.31 10.18
CA GLU A 291 -18.24 9.28 11.64
C GLU A 291 -19.65 9.05 12.18
N VAL A 292 -19.78 8.10 13.09
CA VAL A 292 -21.02 7.81 13.82
C VAL A 292 -20.78 8.00 15.30
N GLU A 293 -21.44 8.99 15.88
CA GLU A 293 -21.46 9.27 17.32
C GLU A 293 -22.72 8.65 17.93
N GLY A 294 -22.55 7.71 18.86
CA GLY A 294 -23.67 7.09 19.58
C GLY A 294 -24.09 7.88 20.81
N HIS A 295 -25.36 8.29 20.92
CA HIS A 295 -25.89 9.05 22.06
C HIS A 295 -26.48 8.15 23.14
N GLN A 296 -27.32 7.20 22.73
CA GLN A 296 -27.99 6.25 23.63
C GLN A 296 -28.12 4.88 22.99
N SER A 297 -28.24 3.83 23.81
CA SER A 297 -28.36 2.47 23.30
C SER A 297 -29.62 2.32 22.43
N GLY A 298 -29.47 1.71 21.25
CA GLY A 298 -30.53 1.63 20.25
C GLY A 298 -30.01 1.23 18.88
N THR A 299 -30.88 1.23 17.87
CA THR A 299 -30.47 1.06 16.47
C THR A 299 -30.28 2.44 15.84
N CYS A 300 -29.04 2.77 15.48
CA CYS A 300 -28.73 3.93 14.68
C CYS A 300 -29.06 3.61 13.21
N GLN A 301 -30.07 4.28 12.65
CA GLN A 301 -30.37 4.25 11.22
C GLN A 301 -29.83 5.52 10.58
N TYR A 302 -29.18 5.41 9.43
CA TYR A 302 -28.63 6.55 8.71
C TYR A 302 -28.70 6.31 7.20
N ARG A 303 -28.77 7.40 6.44
CA ARG A 303 -28.81 7.38 4.99
C ARG A 303 -27.49 7.86 4.43
N VAL A 304 -26.98 7.16 3.42
CA VAL A 304 -25.86 7.60 2.59
C VAL A 304 -26.39 7.91 1.20
N SER A 305 -26.03 9.08 0.67
CA SER A 305 -26.48 9.55 -0.66
C SER A 305 -25.28 9.89 -1.55
N TYR A 306 -25.39 9.57 -2.84
CA TYR A 306 -24.39 9.88 -3.87
C TYR A 306 -24.97 10.84 -4.90
N PRO A 307 -24.65 12.16 -4.84
CA PRO A 307 -25.28 13.16 -5.68
C PRO A 307 -25.12 12.95 -7.19
N ALA A 308 -24.02 12.33 -7.63
CA ALA A 308 -23.72 12.11 -9.04
C ALA A 308 -24.67 11.12 -9.72
N SER A 309 -25.14 10.10 -9.00
CA SER A 309 -26.13 9.12 -9.50
C SER A 309 -27.55 9.34 -8.96
N GLY A 310 -27.68 10.06 -7.85
CA GLY A 310 -28.92 10.17 -7.10
C GLY A 310 -29.25 8.92 -6.28
N ALA A 311 -28.32 7.98 -6.13
CA ALA A 311 -28.51 6.80 -5.31
C ALA A 311 -28.53 7.15 -3.82
N GLU A 312 -29.37 6.45 -3.07
CA GLU A 312 -29.49 6.55 -1.62
C GLU A 312 -29.56 5.16 -1.01
N THR A 313 -28.96 4.96 0.15
CA THR A 313 -29.04 3.70 0.89
C THR A 313 -29.17 3.95 2.39
N ASP A 314 -30.18 3.32 2.99
CA ASP A 314 -30.37 3.32 4.43
C ASP A 314 -29.58 2.16 5.05
N LEU A 315 -28.64 2.49 5.93
CA LEU A 315 -27.78 1.56 6.65
C LEU A 315 -28.10 1.61 8.15
N THR A 316 -27.65 0.57 8.88
CA THR A 316 -27.88 0.48 10.32
C THR A 316 -26.65 0.02 11.09
N VAL A 317 -26.50 0.51 12.32
CA VAL A 317 -25.50 0.03 13.29
C VAL A 317 -26.09 0.04 14.70
N GLN A 318 -25.68 -0.91 15.55
CA GLN A 318 -26.18 -0.97 16.93
C GLN A 318 -25.38 -0.03 17.84
N ILE A 319 -26.06 0.80 18.64
CA ILE A 319 -25.45 1.55 19.73
C ILE A 319 -25.68 0.78 21.02
N ARG A 320 -24.62 0.48 21.78
CA ARG A 320 -24.69 -0.32 23.01
C ARG A 320 -24.10 0.41 24.21
#